data_AF-A0A2A2L374-F1
#
_entry.id   AF-A0A2A2L374-F1
#
_cell.length_a   1.000
_cell.length_b   1.000
_cell.length_c   1.000
_cell.angle_alpha   90.00
_cell.angle_beta   90.00
_cell.angle_gamma   90.00
#
_symmetry.space_group_name_H-M   'P 1'
#
loop_
_entity.id
_entity.type
_entity.pdbx_description
1 polymer ?
#
loop_
_entity_poly.entity_id
_entity_poly.type
_entity_poly.pdbx_seq_one_letter_code
_entity_poly.pdbx_strand_id
1 'polypeptide(L)'
;MATQYNGKLVKSYHCVPQPVCKTLELNNNCTTLTTDRDITACCCDGFSNCHVNETAVNTTNIIPANQGTPITCYNGIYVNGSEIVSPIVGVCYGQCASITYTTTYNGQLNTLVMYSCDPTAVCTSLSMNIADL
;
A
#
# COMPACT_ATOMS: atom_id res chain seq x y z
N MET A 1 5.62 -10.37 -14.92
CA MET A 1 4.72 -11.35 -14.28
C MET A 1 4.26 -10.77 -12.95
N ALA A 2 3.00 -10.33 -12.87
CA ALA A 2 2.42 -9.76 -11.66
C ALA A 2 2.15 -10.81 -10.58
N THR A 3 2.22 -10.41 -9.31
CA THR A 3 1.91 -11.29 -8.16
C THR A 3 0.46 -11.76 -8.24
N GLN A 4 0.25 -13.07 -8.30
CA GLN A 4 -1.06 -13.69 -8.38
C GLN A 4 -1.29 -14.67 -7.24
N TYR A 5 -2.50 -14.64 -6.69
CA TYR A 5 -3.00 -15.65 -5.76
C TYR A 5 -4.17 -16.39 -6.43
N ASN A 6 -4.07 -17.71 -6.58
CA ASN A 6 -5.05 -18.54 -7.30
C ASN A 6 -5.41 -18.01 -8.71
N GLY A 7 -4.42 -17.52 -9.46
CA GLY A 7 -4.63 -16.98 -10.82
C GLY A 7 -5.31 -15.61 -10.87
N LYS A 8 -5.47 -14.94 -9.72
CA LYS A 8 -6.00 -13.58 -9.62
C LYS A 8 -4.90 -12.62 -9.21
N LEU A 9 -4.87 -11.43 -9.82
CA LEU A 9 -3.99 -10.35 -9.40
C LEU A 9 -4.26 -9.98 -7.95
N VAL A 10 -3.20 -9.87 -7.15
CA VAL A 10 -3.30 -9.38 -5.79
C VAL A 10 -3.42 -7.86 -5.83
N LYS A 11 -4.39 -7.32 -5.09
CA LYS A 11 -4.55 -5.88 -4.84
C LYS A 11 -4.56 -5.65 -3.34
N SER A 12 -3.94 -4.57 -2.91
CA SER A 12 -3.96 -4.13 -1.53
C SER A 12 -4.32 -2.65 -1.46
N TYR A 13 -4.90 -2.27 -0.33
CA TYR A 13 -5.41 -0.93 -0.08
C TYR A 13 -4.75 -0.41 1.18
N HIS A 14 -4.12 0.76 1.07
CA HIS A 14 -3.31 1.34 2.14
C HIS A 14 -3.62 2.80 2.34
N CYS A 15 -3.50 3.26 3.57
CA CYS A 15 -3.40 4.68 3.85
C CYS A 15 -1.93 5.09 3.66
N VAL A 16 -1.69 6.03 2.76
CA VAL A 16 -0.36 6.60 2.53
C VAL A 16 -0.41 8.13 2.65
N PRO A 17 0.66 8.77 3.17
CA PRO A 17 0.74 10.22 3.21
C PRO A 17 0.65 10.83 1.80
N GLN A 18 -0.06 11.95 1.64
CA GLN A 18 -0.18 12.66 0.35
C GLN A 18 1.16 12.91 -0.38
N PRO A 19 2.30 13.23 0.29
CA PRO A 19 3.56 13.40 -0.40
C PRO A 19 4.07 12.13 -1.11
N VAL A 20 3.72 10.93 -0.63
CA VAL A 20 4.03 9.65 -1.30
C VAL A 20 3.34 9.61 -2.66
N CYS A 21 2.05 9.91 -2.69
CA CYS A 21 1.27 9.95 -3.92
C CYS A 21 1.76 11.02 -4.90
N LYS A 22 2.22 12.18 -4.40
CA LYS A 22 2.79 13.23 -5.25
C LYS A 22 4.12 12.83 -5.86
N THR A 23 5.00 12.17 -5.09
CA THR A 23 6.30 11.68 -5.57
C THR A 23 6.16 10.66 -6.70
N LEU A 24 5.07 9.88 -6.67
CA LEU A 24 4.74 8.89 -7.70
C LEU A 24 3.85 9.43 -8.82
N GLU A 25 3.53 10.73 -8.82
CA GLU A 25 2.63 11.35 -9.81
C GLU A 25 1.22 10.72 -9.85
N LEU A 26 0.75 10.20 -8.72
CA LEU A 26 -0.53 9.48 -8.58
C LEU A 26 -1.69 10.37 -8.12
N ASN A 27 -1.60 11.70 -8.21
CA ASN A 27 -2.65 12.58 -7.66
C ASN A 27 -3.99 12.39 -8.37
N ASN A 28 -4.96 11.78 -7.67
CA ASN A 28 -6.27 11.38 -8.21
C ASN A 28 -6.13 10.59 -9.53
N ASN A 29 -5.12 9.71 -9.58
CA ASN A 29 -4.75 8.96 -10.76
C ASN A 29 -4.21 7.55 -10.41
N CYS A 30 -4.27 6.66 -11.40
CA CYS A 30 -3.63 5.37 -11.37
C CYS A 30 -2.53 5.31 -12.43
N THR A 31 -1.32 4.93 -12.06
CA THR A 31 -0.22 4.74 -13.02
C THR A 31 0.56 3.46 -12.75
N THR A 32 1.16 2.92 -13.80
CA THR A 32 2.14 1.86 -13.67
C THR A 32 3.46 2.48 -13.22
N LEU A 33 4.05 1.93 -12.15
CA LEU A 33 5.30 2.44 -11.63
C LEU A 33 6.40 2.35 -12.71
N THR A 34 7.17 3.43 -12.86
CA THR A 34 8.23 3.49 -13.87
C THR A 34 9.37 2.52 -13.57
N THR A 35 9.59 2.23 -12.29
CA THR A 35 10.63 1.32 -11.79
C THR A 35 10.19 -0.15 -11.75
N ASP A 36 8.89 -0.44 -11.79
CA ASP A 36 8.36 -1.79 -11.98
C ASP A 36 7.07 -1.76 -12.82
N ARG A 37 7.20 -2.17 -14.09
CA ARG A 37 6.10 -2.13 -15.06
C ARG A 37 5.02 -3.19 -14.82
N ASP A 38 5.24 -4.14 -13.91
CA ASP A 38 4.24 -5.11 -13.49
C ASP A 38 3.33 -4.57 -12.37
N ILE A 39 3.61 -3.38 -11.83
CA ILE A 39 2.90 -2.82 -10.67
C ILE A 39 2.14 -1.55 -11.06
N THR A 40 0.83 -1.57 -10.87
CA THR A 40 -0.04 -0.40 -10.99
C THR A 40 -0.46 0.08 -9.62
N ALA A 41 -0.22 1.35 -9.34
CA ALA A 41 -0.60 2.01 -8.10
C ALA A 41 -1.66 3.10 -8.39
N CYS A 42 -2.51 3.37 -7.40
CA CYS A 42 -3.54 4.41 -7.48
C CYS A 42 -3.51 5.25 -6.19
N CYS A 43 -3.64 6.56 -6.32
CA CYS A 43 -3.90 7.43 -5.19
C CYS A 43 -5.02 8.42 -5.51
N CYS A 44 -5.74 8.84 -4.48
CA CYS A 44 -6.78 9.85 -4.59
C CYS A 44 -7.11 10.42 -3.20
N ASP A 45 -7.62 11.64 -3.19
CA ASP A 45 -8.00 12.36 -1.97
C ASP A 45 -9.35 13.11 -2.08
N GLY A 46 -10.05 12.97 -3.21
CA GLY A 46 -11.30 13.68 -3.46
C GLY A 46 -12.49 13.23 -2.60
N PHE A 47 -12.53 11.96 -2.17
CA PHE A 47 -13.58 11.40 -1.32
C PHE A 47 -13.17 10.02 -0.77
N SER A 48 -13.91 9.50 0.22
CA SER A 48 -13.65 8.16 0.79
C SER A 48 -13.71 7.06 -0.27
N ASN A 49 -12.74 6.15 -0.26
CA ASN A 49 -12.67 4.99 -1.17
C ASN A 49 -12.54 5.33 -2.68
N CYS A 50 -12.10 6.55 -3.03
CA CYS A 50 -11.98 6.99 -4.43
C CYS A 50 -11.04 6.17 -5.32
N HIS A 51 -10.21 5.29 -4.75
CA HIS A 51 -9.27 4.43 -5.48
C HIS A 51 -9.80 2.99 -5.64
N VAL A 52 -10.98 2.69 -5.10
CA VAL A 52 -11.63 1.39 -5.21
C VAL A 52 -12.53 1.39 -6.43
N ASN A 53 -12.21 0.56 -7.43
CA ASN A 53 -12.98 0.44 -8.68
C ASN A 53 -13.65 -0.92 -8.83
N GLU A 54 -13.37 -1.85 -7.92
CA GLU A 54 -13.83 -3.23 -7.94
C GLU A 54 -15.25 -3.33 -7.36
N THR A 55 -16.20 -3.82 -8.16
CA THR A 55 -17.60 -4.01 -7.74
C THR A 55 -17.77 -5.03 -6.60
N ALA A 56 -16.79 -5.90 -6.39
CA ALA A 56 -16.78 -6.89 -5.32
C ALA A 56 -16.33 -6.32 -3.96
N VAL A 57 -15.75 -5.11 -3.92
CA VAL A 57 -15.31 -4.48 -2.68
C VAL A 57 -16.46 -3.68 -2.09
N ASN A 58 -16.86 -4.00 -0.86
CA ASN A 58 -17.89 -3.25 -0.15
C ASN A 58 -17.30 -1.95 0.42
N THR A 59 -17.63 -0.82 -0.21
CA THR A 59 -17.21 0.53 0.20
C THR A 59 -18.22 1.26 1.08
N THR A 60 -19.39 0.66 1.34
CA THR A 60 -20.44 1.25 2.19
C THR A 60 -20.29 0.85 3.65
N ASN A 61 -19.44 -0.14 3.94
CA ASN A 61 -19.16 -0.56 5.30
C ASN A 61 -18.37 0.53 6.04
N ILE A 62 -18.99 1.10 7.09
CA ILE A 62 -18.34 2.10 7.92
C ILE A 62 -17.40 1.37 8.88
N ILE A 63 -16.11 1.34 8.54
CA ILE A 63 -15.09 0.94 9.50
C ILE A 63 -14.89 2.15 10.43
N PRO A 64 -14.99 1.98 11.77
CA PRO A 64 -14.73 3.06 12.71
C PRO A 64 -13.39 3.72 12.39
N ALA A 65 -13.32 5.05 12.51
CA ALA A 65 -12.05 5.74 12.47
C ALA A 65 -11.10 5.04 13.46
N ASN A 66 -9.86 4.86 13.04
CA ASN A 66 -8.80 4.32 13.89
C ASN A 66 -8.71 5.17 15.18
N GLN A 67 -9.26 4.67 16.29
CA GLN A 67 -9.26 5.34 17.61
C GLN A 67 -8.02 4.99 18.45
N GLY A 68 -6.97 4.44 17.82
CA GLY A 68 -5.76 4.00 18.51
C GLY A 68 -4.94 5.15 19.09
N THR A 69 -4.00 4.81 19.97
CA THR A 69 -2.96 5.78 20.38
C THR A 69 -2.10 6.10 19.16
N PRO A 70 -1.82 7.38 18.85
CA PRO A 70 -0.97 7.73 17.73
C PRO A 70 0.42 7.12 17.93
N ILE A 71 0.84 6.31 16.98
CA ILE A 71 2.21 5.79 16.85
C ILE A 71 2.90 6.48 15.68
N THR A 72 4.20 6.24 15.56
CA THR A 72 4.99 6.73 14.45
C THR A 72 5.35 5.56 13.54
N CYS A 73 5.00 5.64 12.27
CA CYS A 73 5.34 4.60 11.28
C CYS A 73 6.24 5.14 10.18
N TYR A 74 7.13 4.28 9.73
CA TYR A 74 7.88 4.48 8.51
C TYR A 74 6.96 4.28 7.31
N ASN A 75 6.94 5.24 6.38
CA ASN A 75 6.20 5.11 5.13
C ASN A 75 7.19 5.25 3.99
N GLY A 76 7.25 4.27 3.10
CA GLY A 76 8.22 4.26 2.01
C GLY A 76 7.96 3.12 1.05
N ILE A 77 8.46 3.29 -0.18
CA ILE A 77 8.35 2.26 -1.22
C ILE A 77 9.74 2.02 -1.79
N TYR A 78 10.13 0.75 -1.81
CA TYR A 78 11.43 0.29 -2.28
C TYR A 78 11.23 -0.72 -3.41
N VAL A 79 12.05 -0.64 -4.45
CA VAL A 79 12.15 -1.65 -5.50
C VAL A 79 13.58 -2.17 -5.51
N ASN A 80 13.76 -3.48 -5.31
CA ASN A 80 15.07 -4.13 -5.25
C ASN A 80 16.03 -3.45 -4.24
N GLY A 81 15.49 -3.01 -3.10
CA GLY A 81 16.24 -2.30 -2.07
C GLY A 81 16.55 -0.82 -2.39
N SER A 82 16.19 -0.33 -3.58
CA SER A 82 16.32 1.08 -3.94
C SER A 82 15.04 1.84 -3.61
N GLU A 83 15.19 2.96 -2.94
CA GLU A 83 14.09 3.85 -2.57
C GLU A 83 13.47 4.51 -3.80
N ILE A 84 12.15 4.38 -3.95
CA ILE A 84 11.37 5.05 -5.00
C ILE A 84 10.64 6.26 -4.45
N VAL A 85 10.19 6.16 -3.20
CA VAL A 85 9.57 7.27 -2.47
C VAL A 85 10.37 7.54 -1.22
N SER A 86 10.73 8.80 -1.04
CA SER A 86 11.50 9.20 0.13
C SER A 86 10.75 8.88 1.41
N PRO A 87 11.40 8.24 2.39
CA PRO A 87 10.73 7.76 3.55
C PRO A 87 10.22 8.91 4.38
N ILE A 88 8.92 8.87 4.65
CA ILE A 88 8.28 9.85 5.50
C ILE A 88 7.84 9.13 6.76
N VAL A 89 8.41 9.60 7.85
CA VAL A 89 7.96 9.23 9.19
C VAL A 89 6.72 10.05 9.50
N GLY A 90 5.60 9.37 9.79
CA GLY A 90 4.30 10.02 9.96
C GLY A 90 3.53 9.47 11.16
N VAL A 91 2.63 10.30 11.69
CA VAL A 91 1.68 9.88 12.72
C VAL A 91 0.69 8.87 12.13
N CYS A 92 0.51 7.76 12.82
CA CYS A 92 -0.34 6.65 12.44
C CYS A 92 -1.30 6.32 13.60
N TYR A 93 -2.58 6.17 13.31
CA TYR A 93 -3.59 5.78 14.30
C TYR A 93 -3.96 4.27 14.25
N GLY A 94 -3.17 3.48 13.53
CA GLY A 94 -3.34 2.04 13.34
C GLY A 94 -2.09 1.26 13.72
N GLN A 95 -1.61 0.40 12.83
CA GLN A 95 -0.39 -0.38 13.00
C GLN A 95 0.56 -0.13 11.82
N CYS A 96 1.87 -0.18 12.09
CA CYS A 96 2.86 -0.14 11.03
C CYS A 96 2.87 -1.50 10.32
N ALA A 97 2.70 -1.48 9.01
CA ALA A 97 2.66 -2.68 8.18
C ALA A 97 3.75 -2.60 7.11
N SER A 98 4.24 -3.77 6.71
CA SER A 98 5.09 -3.92 5.53
C SER A 98 4.56 -5.01 4.63
N ILE A 99 4.51 -4.75 3.34
CA ILE A 99 4.09 -5.72 2.33
C ILE A 99 5.17 -5.85 1.27
N THR A 100 5.49 -7.09 0.95
CA THR A 100 6.49 -7.43 -0.06
C THR A 100 5.81 -8.11 -1.24
N TYR A 101 5.95 -7.52 -2.42
CA TYR A 101 5.53 -8.11 -3.69
C TYR A 101 6.76 -8.53 -4.48
N THR A 102 6.79 -9.80 -4.85
CA THR A 102 7.81 -10.34 -5.76
C THR A 102 7.19 -10.56 -7.13
N THR A 103 7.74 -9.90 -8.14
CA THR A 103 7.35 -9.97 -9.54
C THR A 103 8.54 -10.44 -10.38
N THR A 104 8.30 -10.78 -11.65
CA THR A 104 9.36 -11.12 -12.59
C THR A 104 9.22 -10.26 -13.84
N TYR A 105 10.12 -9.30 -14.02
CA TYR A 105 10.14 -8.40 -15.16
C TYR A 105 11.35 -8.71 -16.04
N ASN A 106 11.13 -8.93 -17.34
CA ASN A 106 12.18 -9.34 -18.29
C ASN A 106 13.00 -10.59 -17.85
N GLY A 107 12.39 -11.52 -17.12
CA GLY A 107 13.07 -12.72 -16.61
C GLY A 107 13.93 -12.47 -15.36
N GLN A 108 13.97 -11.23 -14.86
CA GLN A 108 14.67 -10.85 -13.65
C GLN A 108 13.67 -10.67 -12.50
N LEU A 109 14.04 -11.14 -11.31
CA LEU A 109 13.21 -11.00 -10.12
C LEU A 109 13.20 -9.53 -9.68
N ASN A 110 12.02 -8.98 -9.48
CA ASN A 110 11.82 -7.67 -8.89
C ASN A 110 11.09 -7.83 -7.55
N THR A 111 11.54 -7.11 -6.54
CA THR A 111 10.93 -7.11 -5.21
C THR A 111 10.54 -5.69 -4.83
N LEU A 112 9.24 -5.43 -4.77
CA LEU A 112 8.67 -4.22 -4.21
C LEU A 112 8.43 -4.43 -2.71
N VAL A 113 8.91 -3.51 -1.87
CA VAL A 113 8.57 -3.45 -0.45
C VAL A 113 7.87 -2.13 -0.19
N MET A 114 6.68 -2.20 0.40
CA MET A 114 5.90 -1.05 0.82
C MET A 114 5.79 -1.05 2.34
N TYR A 115 6.12 0.08 2.96
CA TYR A 115 5.87 0.36 4.37
C TYR A 115 4.74 1.39 4.48
N SER A 116 3.73 1.12 5.30
CA SER A 116 2.55 1.98 5.46
C SER A 116 1.99 1.96 6.89
N CYS A 117 1.06 2.87 7.14
CA CYS A 117 0.16 2.83 8.29
C CYS A 117 -1.17 2.22 7.87
N ASP A 118 -1.50 1.04 8.39
CA ASP A 118 -2.74 0.33 8.06
C ASP A 118 -3.70 0.27 9.26
N PRO A 119 -5.02 0.19 9.04
CA PRO A 119 -5.98 -0.03 10.11
C PRO A 119 -5.69 -1.31 10.90
N THR A 120 -5.82 -1.25 12.23
CA THR A 120 -5.61 -2.42 13.11
C THR A 120 -6.49 -3.61 12.70
N ALA A 121 -7.71 -3.35 12.21
CA ALA A 121 -8.59 -4.39 11.69
C ALA A 121 -8.00 -5.15 10.48
N VAL A 122 -7.24 -4.48 9.62
CA VAL A 122 -6.57 -5.10 8.47
C VAL A 122 -5.44 -6.00 8.97
N CYS A 123 -4.53 -5.48 9.80
CA CYS A 123 -3.41 -6.25 10.33
C CYS A 123 -3.86 -7.47 11.16
N THR A 124 -4.88 -7.31 12.01
CA THR A 124 -5.46 -8.43 12.77
C THR A 124 -6.11 -9.49 11.88
N SER A 125 -6.84 -9.09 10.82
CA SER A 125 -7.40 -10.05 9.85
C SER A 125 -6.34 -10.84 9.08
N LEU A 126 -5.17 -10.24 8.87
CA LEU A 126 -4.01 -10.86 8.24
C LEU A 126 -3.13 -11.64 9.22
N SER A 127 -3.51 -11.71 10.51
CA SER A 127 -2.69 -12.27 11.60
C SER A 127 -1.28 -11.65 11.70
N MET A 128 -1.13 -10.42 11.21
CA MET A 128 0.10 -9.63 11.31
C MET A 128 0.09 -8.93 12.66
N ASN A 129 0.70 -9.55 13.67
CA ASN A 129 0.90 -8.91 14.96
C ASN A 129 2.23 -8.14 14.97
N ILE A 130 2.32 -7.12 15.84
CA ILE A 130 3.51 -6.28 16.07
C ILE A 130 4.77 -7.09 16.47
N ALA A 131 4.65 -8.41 16.68
CA ALA A 131 5.75 -9.29 17.08
C ALA A 131 6.72 -9.68 15.94
N ASP A 132 6.39 -9.40 14.68
CA ASP A 132 7.16 -9.88 13.52
C ASP A 132 7.92 -8.78 12.74
N LEU A 133 8.19 -7.62 13.38
CA LEU A 133 9.15 -6.63 12.90
C LEU A 133 10.54 -6.87 13.50
#